data_AF-A0A1Q6KKE5-F1
#
_entry.id   AF-A0A1Q6KKE5-F1
#
_cell.length_a   1.000
_cell.length_b   1.000
_cell.length_c   1.000
_cell.angle_alpha   90.00
_cell.angle_beta   90.00
_cell.angle_gamma   90.00
#
_symmetry.space_group_name_H-M   'P 1'
#
loop_
_entity.id
_entity.type
_entity.pdbx_description
1 polymer ?
#
loop_
_entity_poly.entity_id
_entity_poly.type
_entity_poly.pdbx_seq_one_letter_code
_entity_poly.pdbx_strand_id
1 'polypeptide(L)'
;MHLTPRETDKLMLHLAGTLAKERKERGLKLNYPEAIAYISSELLELARDGHSVTELMSMGTQMLSADDVMDGVPEMIHEIQLEATFPDGTKLVTVHNPIIGNGKVTPGELLPEEGEIELNAGKDTAQIQVTNTADRPIQVGSHYHFFEVNKALKFQRERAYGMRLDIPAGTAVRFEPGETKRVNLVEIGGNREGHGLNGLVEGKFDDAKVKEAALKEAKEQVKILVENMCKKENVTEKLKENNQMEWVKLMNNFKIIAEEIVEKELIFC
;
A
#
# COMPACT_ATOMS: atom_id res chain seq x y z
N MET A 1 11.95 25.83 35.12
CA MET A 1 11.20 25.36 33.93
C MET A 1 10.81 23.92 34.16
N HIS A 2 9.60 23.51 33.81
CA HIS A 2 9.16 22.12 33.89
C HIS A 2 9.42 21.44 32.54
N LEU A 3 10.70 21.24 32.21
CA LEU A 3 11.10 20.66 30.93
C LEU A 3 10.72 19.18 30.86
N THR A 4 10.02 18.81 29.81
CA THR A 4 9.79 17.43 29.43
C THR A 4 11.08 16.81 28.86
N PRO A 5 11.20 15.46 28.83
CA PRO A 5 12.33 14.79 28.19
C PRO A 5 12.52 15.24 26.73
N ARG A 6 11.42 15.36 25.99
CA ARG A 6 11.41 15.84 24.60
C ARG A 6 12.01 17.24 24.45
N GLU A 7 11.67 18.17 25.33
CA GLU A 7 12.22 19.53 25.28
C GLU A 7 13.71 19.54 25.63
N THR A 8 14.15 18.65 26.51
CA THR A 8 15.57 18.46 26.83
C THR A 8 16.35 17.95 25.61
N ASP A 9 15.80 16.96 24.89
CA ASP A 9 16.41 16.43 23.66
C ASP A 9 16.50 17.51 22.56
N LYS A 10 15.47 18.34 22.42
CA LYS A 10 15.46 19.45 21.44
C LYS A 10 16.48 20.53 21.80
N LEU A 11 16.71 20.78 23.09
CA LEU A 11 17.77 21.69 23.54
C LEU A 11 19.16 21.12 23.20
N MET A 12 19.37 19.81 23.39
CA MET A 12 20.62 19.14 22.98
C MET A 12 20.84 19.20 21.47
N LEU A 13 19.77 19.03 20.68
CA LEU A 13 19.82 19.18 19.22
C LEU A 13 20.19 20.61 18.80
N HIS A 14 19.60 21.62 19.44
CA HIS A 14 19.92 23.03 19.20
C HIS A 14 21.39 23.35 19.56
N LEU A 15 21.91 22.78 20.65
CA LEU A 15 23.33 22.93 21.01
C LEU A 15 24.26 22.31 19.96
N ALA A 16 23.92 21.11 19.46
CA ALA A 16 24.66 20.47 18.38
C ALA A 16 24.62 21.29 17.08
N GLY A 17 23.48 21.89 16.76
CA GLY A 17 23.32 22.79 15.61
C GLY A 17 24.15 24.06 15.73
N THR A 18 24.14 24.69 16.92
CA THR A 18 25.00 25.85 17.21
C THR A 18 26.48 25.49 17.06
N LEU A 19 26.92 24.36 17.58
CA LEU A 19 28.30 23.88 17.40
C LEU A 19 28.65 23.68 15.92
N ALA A 20 27.74 23.12 15.12
CA ALA A 20 27.93 22.97 13.68
C ALA A 20 28.00 24.34 12.97
N LYS A 21 27.15 25.29 13.35
CA LYS A 21 27.18 26.67 12.84
C LYS A 21 28.51 27.36 13.11
N GLU A 22 29.00 27.30 14.35
CA GLU A 22 30.31 27.87 14.72
C GLU A 22 31.47 27.22 13.95
N ARG A 23 31.39 25.92 13.66
CA ARG A 23 32.39 25.21 12.83
C ARG A 23 32.36 25.70 11.38
N LYS A 24 31.16 25.84 10.81
CA LYS A 24 30.94 26.37 9.46
C LYS A 24 31.49 27.80 9.33
N GLU A 25 31.22 28.66 10.31
CA GLU A 25 31.69 30.05 10.33
C GLU A 25 33.22 30.17 10.39
N ARG A 26 33.90 29.18 10.98
CA ARG A 26 35.37 29.06 10.93
C ARG A 26 35.91 28.50 9.61
N GLY A 27 35.04 28.21 8.64
CA GLY A 27 35.40 27.68 7.33
C GLY A 27 35.59 26.15 7.29
N LEU A 28 35.11 25.42 8.30
CA LEU A 28 35.14 23.94 8.26
C LEU A 28 33.98 23.41 7.43
N LYS A 29 34.28 22.42 6.58
CA LYS A 29 33.28 21.60 5.90
C LYS A 29 32.59 20.68 6.90
N LEU A 30 31.27 20.74 6.96
CA LEU A 30 30.48 19.95 7.90
C LEU A 30 30.45 18.47 7.49
N ASN A 31 30.54 17.58 8.48
CA ASN A 31 30.30 16.15 8.30
C ASN A 31 28.80 15.79 8.44
N TYR A 32 28.47 14.51 8.31
CA TYR A 32 27.09 14.00 8.38
C TYR A 32 26.31 14.46 9.64
N PRO A 33 26.76 14.21 10.88
CA PRO A 33 26.00 14.62 12.06
C PRO A 33 25.93 16.14 12.23
N GLU A 34 26.96 16.88 11.80
CA GLU A 34 26.97 18.35 11.86
C GLU A 34 25.97 18.97 10.89
N ALA A 35 25.90 18.47 9.65
CA ALA A 35 24.95 18.94 8.65
C ALA A 35 23.50 18.70 9.10
N ILE A 36 23.21 17.51 9.65
CA ILE A 36 21.88 17.19 10.21
C ILE A 36 21.54 18.13 11.37
N ALA A 37 22.46 18.31 12.32
CA ALA A 37 22.23 19.15 13.48
C ALA A 37 22.02 20.63 13.09
N TYR A 38 22.83 21.14 12.16
CA TYR A 38 22.71 22.50 11.63
C TYR A 38 21.33 22.75 11.02
N ILE A 39 20.94 21.94 10.03
CA ILE A 39 19.66 22.09 9.35
C ILE A 39 18.50 21.91 10.34
N SER A 40 18.55 20.88 11.19
CA SER A 40 17.48 20.63 12.15
C SER A 40 17.30 21.78 13.15
N SER A 41 18.39 22.37 13.62
CA SER A 41 18.35 23.49 14.56
C SER A 41 17.79 24.75 13.91
N GLU A 42 18.23 25.10 12.69
CA GLU A 42 17.72 26.27 11.98
C GLU A 42 16.22 26.10 11.63
N LEU A 43 15.78 24.90 11.26
CA LEU A 43 14.35 24.62 11.03
C LEU A 43 13.50 24.74 12.30
N LEU A 44 14.03 24.37 13.47
CA LEU A 44 13.34 24.56 14.75
C LEU A 44 13.13 26.04 15.07
N GLU A 45 14.14 26.88 14.83
CA GLU A 45 14.03 28.33 15.05
C GLU A 45 13.07 28.97 14.05
N LEU A 46 13.12 28.59 12.77
CA LEU A 46 12.16 29.09 11.77
C LEU A 46 10.72 28.66 12.09
N ALA A 47 10.51 27.43 12.58
CA ALA A 47 9.21 27.00 13.08
C ALA A 47 8.75 27.86 14.27
N ARG A 48 9.68 28.21 15.16
CA ARG A 48 9.42 29.09 16.31
C ARG A 48 9.07 30.52 15.89
N ASP A 49 9.62 31.00 14.78
CA ASP A 49 9.33 32.29 14.15
C ASP A 49 7.98 32.31 13.39
N GLY A 50 7.33 31.15 13.26
CA GLY A 50 5.98 31.02 12.71
C GLY A 50 5.91 30.67 11.23
N HIS A 51 7.01 30.21 10.63
CA HIS A 51 7.01 29.69 9.26
C HIS A 51 6.11 28.45 9.13
N SER A 52 5.52 28.25 7.94
CA SER A 52 4.69 27.08 7.67
C SER A 52 5.52 25.82 7.42
N VAL A 53 4.94 24.64 7.65
CA VAL A 53 5.61 23.35 7.35
C VAL A 53 6.13 23.31 5.90
N THR A 54 5.33 23.79 4.95
CA THR A 54 5.67 23.84 3.53
C THR A 54 6.85 24.78 3.23
N GLU A 55 6.93 25.92 3.91
CA GLU A 55 8.08 26.83 3.78
C GLU A 55 9.36 26.17 4.29
N LEU A 56 9.29 25.54 5.46
CA LEU A 56 10.42 24.85 6.06
C LEU A 56 10.96 23.72 5.19
N MET A 57 10.06 22.95 4.56
CA MET A 57 10.45 21.91 3.60
C MET A 57 11.29 22.48 2.45
N SER A 58 10.92 23.65 1.93
CA SER A 58 11.69 24.32 0.87
C SER A 58 12.97 24.96 1.39
N MET A 59 12.90 25.71 2.50
CA MET A 59 14.03 26.44 3.07
C MET A 59 15.15 25.49 3.51
N GLY A 60 14.80 24.31 4.04
CA GLY A 60 15.77 23.30 4.45
C GLY A 60 16.70 22.84 3.32
N THR A 61 16.25 22.88 2.06
CA THR A 61 17.07 22.53 0.88
C THR A 61 18.06 23.62 0.47
N GLN A 62 17.96 24.80 1.07
CA GLN A 62 18.75 25.99 0.72
C GLN A 62 19.76 26.37 1.81
N MET A 63 19.77 25.66 2.93
CA MET A 63 20.60 25.99 4.10
C MET A 63 22.08 25.62 3.94
N LEU A 64 22.36 24.53 3.22
CA LEU A 64 23.71 24.04 2.97
C LEU A 64 23.88 23.69 1.49
N SER A 65 25.03 24.07 0.94
CA SER A 65 25.48 23.68 -0.39
C SER A 65 26.50 22.53 -0.30
N ALA A 66 26.85 21.92 -1.44
CA ALA A 66 27.92 20.91 -1.52
C ALA A 66 29.29 21.45 -1.05
N ASP A 67 29.52 22.76 -1.13
CA ASP A 67 30.78 23.38 -0.71
C ASP A 67 30.87 23.52 0.82
N ASP A 68 29.73 23.60 1.51
CA ASP A 68 29.64 23.72 2.97
C ASP A 68 29.90 22.39 3.69
N VAL A 69 29.88 21.27 2.97
CA VAL A 69 29.97 19.93 3.54
C VAL A 69 31.16 19.14 3.00
N MET A 70 31.51 18.06 3.71
CA MET A 70 32.49 17.08 3.26
C MET A 70 31.93 16.26 2.08
N ASP A 71 32.82 15.74 1.23
CA ASP A 71 32.42 14.88 0.11
C ASP A 71 31.69 13.62 0.61
N GLY A 72 30.63 13.21 -0.09
CA GLY A 72 29.78 12.07 0.28
C GLY A 72 28.68 12.38 1.29
N VAL A 73 28.73 13.52 1.99
CA VAL A 73 27.65 13.93 2.91
C VAL A 73 26.30 14.15 2.18
N PRO A 74 26.25 14.85 1.03
CA PRO A 74 24.99 15.01 0.29
C PRO A 74 24.37 13.67 -0.11
N GLU A 75 25.20 12.70 -0.53
CA GLU A 75 24.78 11.38 -0.96
C GLU A 75 24.29 10.51 0.21
N MET A 76 24.71 10.79 1.45
CA MET A 76 24.27 10.08 2.66
C MET A 76 22.98 10.63 3.27
N ILE A 77 22.69 11.94 3.12
CA ILE A 77 21.53 12.59 3.76
C ILE A 77 20.36 12.63 2.78
N HIS A 78 19.56 11.56 2.73
CA HIS A 78 18.37 11.50 1.88
C HIS A 78 17.21 12.33 2.42
N GLU A 79 17.05 12.38 3.75
CA GLU A 79 16.04 13.21 4.38
C GLU A 79 16.44 13.59 5.81
N ILE A 80 15.91 14.73 6.26
CA ILE A 80 15.97 15.15 7.66
C ILE A 80 14.54 15.29 8.17
N GLN A 81 14.23 14.56 9.23
CA GLN A 81 12.93 14.57 9.88
C GLN A 81 13.03 15.19 11.26
N LEU A 82 12.18 16.17 11.54
CA LEU A 82 12.05 16.76 12.87
C LEU A 82 10.62 17.13 13.18
N GLU A 83 10.26 17.03 14.45
CA GLU A 83 9.03 17.63 14.94
C GLU A 83 9.31 18.98 15.62
N ALA A 84 8.53 19.99 15.25
CA ALA A 84 8.58 21.34 15.81
C ALA A 84 7.20 21.77 16.32
N THR A 85 7.16 22.72 17.25
CA THR A 85 5.91 23.28 17.79
C THR A 85 5.57 24.56 17.04
N PHE A 86 4.53 24.51 16.22
CA PHE A 86 3.98 25.64 15.47
C PHE A 86 2.85 26.30 16.28
N PRO A 87 2.37 27.49 15.84
CA PRO A 87 1.19 28.12 16.45
C PRO A 87 -0.06 27.23 16.50
N ASP A 88 -0.19 26.26 15.58
CA ASP A 88 -1.29 25.30 15.50
C ASP A 88 -0.94 23.90 16.06
N GLY A 89 0.13 23.81 16.85
CA GLY A 89 0.57 22.59 17.53
C GLY A 89 1.78 21.93 16.89
N THR A 90 2.09 20.72 17.34
CA THR A 90 3.27 19.98 16.88
C THR A 90 3.05 19.36 15.51
N LYS A 91 3.97 19.60 14.58
CA LYS A 91 3.98 18.97 13.23
C LYS A 91 5.32 18.33 12.94
N LEU A 92 5.28 17.27 12.12
CA LEU A 92 6.47 16.68 11.50
C LEU A 92 6.84 17.49 10.25
N VAL A 93 8.11 17.89 10.17
CA VAL A 93 8.74 18.47 8.99
C VAL A 93 9.72 17.45 8.44
N THR A 94 9.61 17.15 7.14
CA THR A 94 10.55 16.29 6.43
C THR A 94 11.16 17.07 5.28
N VAL A 95 12.47 17.26 5.32
CA VAL A 95 13.23 17.87 4.22
C VAL A 95 13.87 16.76 3.42
N HIS A 96 13.43 16.55 2.19
CA HIS A 96 13.99 15.57 1.28
C HIS A 96 15.17 16.17 0.51
N ASN A 97 16.24 15.39 0.37
CA ASN A 97 17.49 15.77 -0.31
C ASN A 97 17.95 17.19 0.05
N PRO A 98 18.19 17.47 1.35
CA PRO A 98 18.48 18.81 1.85
C PRO A 98 19.73 19.45 1.25
N ILE A 99 20.65 18.64 0.71
CA ILE A 99 21.90 19.10 0.13
C ILE A 99 22.05 18.45 -1.24
N ILE A 100 22.19 19.26 -2.28
CA ILE A 100 22.42 18.76 -3.65
C ILE A 100 23.92 18.50 -3.81
N GLY A 101 24.29 17.22 -3.91
CA GLY A 101 25.67 16.78 -4.11
C GLY A 101 26.19 16.98 -5.52
N ASN A 102 27.50 16.80 -5.67
CA ASN A 102 28.18 16.80 -6.96
C ASN A 102 28.52 15.38 -7.46
N GLY A 103 28.16 14.32 -6.70
CA GLY A 103 28.33 12.93 -7.10
C GLY A 103 29.77 12.43 -7.14
N LYS A 104 30.71 13.11 -6.48
CA LYS A 104 32.13 12.71 -6.52
C LYS A 104 32.44 11.45 -5.70
N VAL A 105 31.77 11.28 -4.56
CA VAL A 105 31.98 10.17 -3.63
C VAL A 105 30.61 9.71 -3.13
N THR A 106 30.32 8.42 -3.25
CA THR A 106 29.05 7.84 -2.79
C THR A 106 29.33 6.75 -1.77
N PRO A 107 29.31 7.06 -0.46
CA PRO A 107 29.53 6.06 0.59
C PRO A 107 28.46 4.96 0.53
N GLY A 108 28.91 3.70 0.49
CA GLY A 108 27.99 2.55 0.41
C GLY A 108 27.37 2.32 -0.96
N GLU A 109 27.95 2.89 -2.02
CA GLU A 109 27.51 2.67 -3.40
C GLU A 109 27.39 1.17 -3.73
N LEU A 110 26.26 0.81 -4.33
CA LEU A 110 26.02 -0.52 -4.84
C LEU A 110 26.49 -0.59 -6.28
N LEU A 111 27.40 -1.53 -6.57
CA LEU A 111 27.92 -1.81 -7.91
C LEU A 111 27.36 -3.15 -8.41
N PRO A 112 26.07 -3.21 -8.83
CA PRO A 112 25.49 -4.44 -9.35
C PRO A 112 26.12 -4.80 -10.70
N GLU A 113 26.21 -6.10 -10.99
CA GLU A 113 26.51 -6.56 -12.34
C GLU A 113 25.36 -6.19 -13.29
N GLU A 114 25.70 -5.92 -14.55
CA GLU A 114 24.70 -5.70 -15.58
C GLU A 114 23.91 -6.99 -15.84
N GLY A 115 22.59 -6.89 -15.84
CA GLY A 115 21.71 -8.02 -16.12
C GLY A 115 20.33 -7.85 -15.54
N GLU A 116 19.48 -8.84 -15.79
CA GLU A 116 18.14 -8.93 -15.22
C GLU A 116 18.02 -10.23 -14.42
N ILE A 117 17.24 -10.19 -13.34
CA ILE A 117 16.94 -11.38 -12.54
C ILE A 117 15.56 -11.89 -12.95
N GLU A 118 15.51 -13.08 -13.54
CA GLU A 118 14.26 -13.76 -13.85
C GLU A 118 13.55 -14.16 -12.55
N LEU A 119 12.31 -13.69 -12.37
CA LEU A 119 11.49 -14.02 -11.22
C LEU A 119 10.71 -15.31 -11.46
N ASN A 120 10.52 -16.10 -10.41
CA ASN A 120 9.63 -17.27 -10.40
C ASN A 120 9.89 -18.28 -11.55
N ALA A 121 11.15 -18.41 -11.98
CA ALA A 121 11.55 -19.29 -13.08
C ALA A 121 11.06 -20.74 -12.90
N GLY A 122 10.66 -21.36 -14.02
CA GLY A 122 10.23 -22.76 -14.06
C GLY A 122 8.86 -23.05 -13.47
N LYS A 123 8.04 -22.02 -13.23
CA LYS A 123 6.65 -22.18 -12.75
C LYS A 123 5.62 -21.94 -13.84
N ASP A 124 4.46 -22.58 -13.67
CA ASP A 124 3.32 -22.36 -14.53
C ASP A 124 2.76 -20.95 -14.33
N THR A 125 2.53 -20.27 -15.45
CA THR A 125 2.00 -18.91 -15.49
C THR A 125 0.67 -18.84 -16.24
N ALA A 126 -0.17 -17.89 -15.85
CA ALA A 126 -1.45 -17.64 -16.50
C ALA A 126 -1.69 -16.13 -16.61
N GLN A 127 -2.07 -15.65 -17.78
CA GLN A 127 -2.47 -14.25 -17.96
C GLN A 127 -3.99 -14.14 -17.88
N ILE A 128 -4.47 -13.24 -17.02
CA ILE A 128 -5.90 -12.97 -16.85
C ILE A 128 -6.19 -11.47 -16.93
N GLN A 129 -7.37 -11.15 -17.45
CA GLN A 129 -7.90 -9.78 -17.44
C GLN A 129 -8.78 -9.62 -16.19
N VAL A 130 -8.52 -8.54 -15.45
CA VAL A 130 -9.15 -8.24 -14.16
C VAL A 130 -9.73 -6.83 -14.23
N THR A 131 -11.01 -6.71 -13.91
CA THR A 131 -11.72 -5.43 -13.87
C THR A 131 -12.15 -5.13 -12.44
N ASN A 132 -11.84 -3.93 -11.94
CA ASN A 132 -12.39 -3.46 -10.68
C ASN A 132 -13.77 -2.85 -10.91
N THR A 133 -14.80 -3.44 -10.32
CA THR A 133 -16.19 -2.96 -10.41
C THR A 133 -16.63 -2.16 -9.19
N ALA A 134 -15.76 -1.97 -8.20
CA ALA A 134 -16.04 -1.13 -7.02
C ALA A 134 -15.86 0.37 -7.33
N ASP A 135 -16.36 1.18 -6.41
CA ASP A 135 -16.17 2.63 -6.33
C ASP A 135 -14.85 3.04 -5.67
N ARG A 136 -14.12 2.07 -5.11
CA ARG A 136 -12.86 2.27 -4.38
C ARG A 136 -11.70 1.49 -5.00
N PRO A 137 -10.48 2.00 -4.82
CA PRO A 137 -9.29 1.32 -5.31
C PRO A 137 -9.02 0.02 -4.54
N ILE A 138 -8.60 -1.01 -5.28
CA ILE A 138 -8.25 -2.32 -4.72
C ILE A 138 -6.78 -2.61 -5.04
N GLN A 139 -6.01 -3.00 -4.04
CA GLN A 139 -4.60 -3.35 -4.19
C GLN A 139 -4.35 -4.79 -3.75
N VAL A 140 -3.76 -5.59 -4.62
CA VAL A 140 -3.50 -7.02 -4.39
C VAL A 140 -1.99 -7.25 -4.32
N GLY A 141 -1.53 -7.82 -3.21
CA GLY A 141 -0.10 -8.11 -2.99
C GLY A 141 0.40 -9.34 -3.76
N SER A 142 1.72 -9.39 -3.96
CA SER A 142 2.43 -10.46 -4.68
C SER A 142 2.10 -11.88 -4.24
N HIS A 143 1.91 -12.12 -2.93
CA HIS A 143 1.74 -13.46 -2.34
C HIS A 143 0.31 -13.77 -1.90
N TYR A 144 -0.65 -12.92 -2.24
CA TYR A 144 -2.04 -13.18 -1.96
C TYR A 144 -2.58 -14.25 -2.94
N HIS A 145 -3.35 -15.22 -2.44
CA HIS A 145 -3.99 -16.22 -3.30
C HIS A 145 -5.02 -15.54 -4.20
N PHE A 146 -4.75 -15.47 -5.51
CA PHE A 146 -5.47 -14.56 -6.40
C PHE A 146 -6.95 -14.94 -6.56
N PHE A 147 -7.30 -16.22 -6.38
CA PHE A 147 -8.68 -16.68 -6.32
C PHE A 147 -9.51 -16.01 -5.21
N GLU A 148 -8.87 -15.65 -4.09
CA GLU A 148 -9.53 -15.14 -2.89
C GLU A 148 -9.51 -13.61 -2.81
N VAL A 149 -9.05 -12.90 -3.85
CA VAL A 149 -9.04 -11.43 -3.84
C VAL A 149 -10.46 -10.88 -3.74
N ASN A 150 -10.54 -9.58 -3.41
CA ASN A 150 -11.80 -8.85 -3.25
C ASN A 150 -12.84 -9.22 -4.32
N LYS A 151 -14.08 -9.45 -3.88
CA LYS A 151 -15.21 -9.89 -4.70
C LYS A 151 -15.54 -8.92 -5.83
N ALA A 152 -15.27 -7.62 -5.63
CA ALA A 152 -15.45 -6.58 -6.65
C ALA A 152 -14.41 -6.63 -7.79
N LEU A 153 -13.39 -7.50 -7.71
CA LEU A 153 -12.55 -7.79 -8.86
C LEU A 153 -13.21 -8.89 -9.70
N LYS A 154 -13.61 -8.51 -10.92
CA LYS A 154 -14.24 -9.40 -11.91
C LYS A 154 -13.18 -9.98 -12.84
N PHE A 155 -13.04 -11.31 -12.80
CA PHE A 155 -12.16 -12.11 -13.64
C PHE A 155 -12.57 -13.59 -13.59
N GLN A 156 -11.89 -14.44 -14.37
CA GLN A 156 -12.13 -15.89 -14.37
C GLN A 156 -11.48 -16.53 -13.14
N ARG A 157 -12.20 -16.58 -12.00
CA ARG A 157 -11.67 -17.09 -10.73
C ARG A 157 -11.10 -18.50 -10.82
N GLU A 158 -11.75 -19.40 -11.57
CA GLU A 158 -11.27 -20.77 -11.79
C GLU A 158 -9.83 -20.85 -12.31
N ARG A 159 -9.41 -19.87 -13.13
CA ARG A 159 -8.03 -19.79 -13.67
C ARG A 159 -7.00 -19.27 -12.66
N ALA A 160 -7.45 -18.62 -11.58
CA ALA A 160 -6.60 -18.03 -10.56
C ALA A 160 -6.42 -18.93 -9.32
N TYR A 161 -7.06 -20.10 -9.32
CA TYR A 161 -7.02 -21.04 -8.20
C TYR A 161 -5.62 -21.65 -8.07
N GLY A 162 -5.03 -21.60 -6.86
CA GLY A 162 -3.67 -22.03 -6.59
C GLY A 162 -2.60 -21.10 -7.15
N MET A 163 -2.96 -19.90 -7.60
CA MET A 163 -2.05 -18.93 -8.21
C MET A 163 -1.96 -17.62 -7.42
N ARG A 164 -0.86 -16.90 -7.60
CA ARG A 164 -0.58 -15.58 -7.03
C ARG A 164 -0.03 -14.63 -8.11
N LEU A 165 0.07 -13.33 -7.84
CA LEU A 165 0.64 -12.40 -8.82
C LEU A 165 2.10 -12.72 -9.12
N ASP A 166 2.44 -12.71 -10.40
CA ASP A 166 3.81 -12.88 -10.90
C ASP A 166 4.53 -11.53 -10.96
N ILE A 167 4.86 -11.01 -9.78
CA ILE A 167 5.50 -9.71 -9.58
C ILE A 167 6.59 -9.83 -8.50
N PRO A 168 7.49 -8.85 -8.35
CA PRO A 168 8.50 -8.87 -7.30
C PRO A 168 7.88 -9.05 -5.90
N ALA A 169 8.51 -9.88 -5.07
CA ALA A 169 8.01 -10.14 -3.72
C ALA A 169 7.89 -8.84 -2.91
N GLY A 170 6.81 -8.70 -2.14
CA GLY A 170 6.50 -7.49 -1.37
C GLY A 170 5.81 -6.37 -2.16
N THR A 171 5.76 -6.44 -3.49
CA THR A 171 5.03 -5.47 -4.31
C THR A 171 3.55 -5.84 -4.47
N ALA A 172 2.77 -4.98 -5.11
CA ALA A 172 1.35 -5.14 -5.32
C ALA A 172 0.88 -4.54 -6.65
N VAL A 173 -0.23 -5.04 -7.19
CA VAL A 173 -0.94 -4.43 -8.31
C VAL A 173 -2.16 -3.69 -7.79
N ARG A 174 -2.28 -2.42 -8.19
CA ARG A 174 -3.39 -1.54 -7.84
C ARG A 174 -4.37 -1.43 -9.00
N PHE A 175 -5.66 -1.52 -8.69
CA PHE A 175 -6.78 -1.37 -9.61
C PHE A 175 -7.65 -0.19 -9.16
N GLU A 176 -7.68 0.87 -9.95
CA GLU A 176 -8.57 2.01 -9.70
C GLU A 176 -10.05 1.63 -10.01
N PRO A 177 -11.04 2.37 -9.47
CA PRO A 177 -12.45 2.14 -9.78
C PRO A 177 -12.73 2.10 -11.29
N GLY A 178 -13.37 1.04 -11.78
CA GLY A 178 -13.67 0.83 -13.21
C GLY A 178 -12.48 0.39 -14.08
N GLU A 179 -11.27 0.34 -13.52
CA GLU A 179 -10.06 0.02 -14.27
C GLU A 179 -10.03 -1.47 -14.66
N THR A 180 -9.60 -1.75 -15.90
CA THR A 180 -9.34 -3.11 -16.38
C THR A 180 -7.88 -3.28 -16.73
N LYS A 181 -7.21 -4.25 -16.09
CA LYS A 181 -5.79 -4.57 -16.30
C LYS A 181 -5.61 -6.04 -16.65
N ARG A 182 -4.60 -6.33 -17.47
CA ARG A 182 -4.09 -7.70 -17.64
C ARG A 182 -2.98 -7.94 -16.63
N VAL A 183 -3.08 -9.03 -15.88
CA VAL A 183 -2.07 -9.43 -14.90
C VAL A 183 -1.58 -10.83 -15.20
N ASN A 184 -0.31 -11.06 -14.91
CA ASN A 184 0.30 -12.38 -14.94
C ASN A 184 0.21 -12.99 -13.55
N LEU A 185 -0.20 -14.25 -13.51
CA LEU A 185 -0.23 -15.07 -12.32
C LEU A 185 0.81 -16.17 -12.44
N VAL A 186 1.33 -16.60 -11.31
CA VAL A 186 2.24 -17.74 -11.18
C VAL A 186 1.77 -18.67 -10.08
N GLU A 187 2.06 -19.95 -10.24
CA GLU A 187 1.67 -20.99 -9.29
C GLU A 187 2.29 -20.79 -7.89
N ILE A 188 1.47 -20.99 -6.85
CA ILE A 188 1.92 -21.02 -5.45
C ILE A 188 2.81 -22.26 -5.25
N GLY A 189 4.01 -22.04 -4.71
CA GLY A 189 4.98 -23.12 -4.45
C GLY A 189 4.81 -23.76 -3.07
N GLY A 190 5.81 -24.55 -2.65
CA GLY A 190 5.82 -25.20 -1.34
C GLY A 190 4.80 -26.35 -1.24
N ASN A 191 4.15 -26.48 -0.09
CA ASN A 191 3.13 -27.53 0.15
C ASN A 191 1.80 -27.30 -0.56
N ARG A 192 1.65 -26.16 -1.26
CA ARG A 192 0.45 -25.79 -2.02
C ARG A 192 -0.81 -25.86 -1.16
N GLU A 193 -0.77 -25.17 -0.04
CA GLU A 193 -1.83 -25.16 0.97
C GLU A 193 -2.18 -23.72 1.33
N GLY A 194 -3.48 -23.39 1.37
CA GLY A 194 -3.99 -22.06 1.66
C GLY A 194 -4.84 -22.05 2.92
N HIS A 195 -4.57 -21.10 3.82
CA HIS A 195 -5.29 -20.88 5.08
C HIS A 195 -5.46 -19.37 5.34
N GLY A 196 -6.57 -18.96 5.95
CA GLY A 196 -6.87 -17.57 6.29
C GLY A 196 -7.58 -16.82 5.17
N LEU A 197 -6.99 -15.74 4.66
CA LEU A 197 -7.50 -14.92 3.54
C LEU A 197 -9.02 -14.63 3.62
N ASN A 198 -9.83 -15.20 2.71
CA ASN A 198 -11.29 -15.10 2.75
C ASN A 198 -11.96 -16.41 3.20
N GLY A 199 -11.17 -17.38 3.67
CA GLY A 199 -11.62 -18.67 4.18
C GLY A 199 -12.19 -19.58 3.10
N LEU A 200 -11.92 -19.32 1.81
CA LEU A 200 -12.56 -20.05 0.72
C LEU A 200 -11.89 -21.40 0.42
N VAL A 201 -10.62 -21.58 0.78
CA VAL A 201 -9.86 -22.80 0.46
C VAL A 201 -9.59 -23.65 1.69
N GLU A 202 -9.01 -23.10 2.75
CA GLU A 202 -8.72 -23.80 4.03
C GLU A 202 -8.19 -25.24 3.84
N GLY A 203 -7.14 -25.40 3.01
CA GLY A 203 -6.60 -26.71 2.66
C GLY A 203 -5.68 -26.72 1.44
N LYS A 204 -5.40 -27.94 0.95
CA LYS A 204 -4.49 -28.16 -0.18
C LYS A 204 -5.15 -27.80 -1.51
N PHE A 205 -4.46 -27.00 -2.33
CA PHE A 205 -4.93 -26.59 -3.66
C PHE A 205 -5.08 -27.77 -4.62
N ASP A 206 -4.30 -28.84 -4.45
CA ASP A 206 -4.34 -29.99 -5.36
C ASP A 206 -5.44 -31.00 -4.99
N ASP A 207 -6.16 -30.81 -3.88
CA ASP A 207 -7.30 -31.66 -3.53
C ASP A 207 -8.55 -31.21 -4.32
N ALA A 208 -9.05 -32.12 -5.17
CA ALA A 208 -10.24 -31.88 -5.98
C ALA A 208 -11.48 -31.53 -5.13
N LYS A 209 -11.61 -32.10 -3.93
CA LYS A 209 -12.74 -31.79 -3.03
C LYS A 209 -12.67 -30.37 -2.49
N VAL A 210 -11.47 -29.94 -2.12
CA VAL A 210 -11.21 -28.58 -1.63
C VAL A 210 -11.45 -27.57 -2.75
N LYS A 211 -10.98 -27.87 -3.96
CA LYS A 211 -11.22 -27.04 -5.15
C LYS A 211 -12.70 -26.92 -5.49
N GLU A 212 -13.43 -28.04 -5.49
CA GLU A 212 -14.87 -28.04 -5.77
C GLU A 212 -15.66 -27.29 -4.69
N ALA A 213 -15.30 -27.47 -3.41
CA ALA A 213 -15.90 -26.74 -2.30
C ALA A 213 -15.64 -25.23 -2.41
N ALA A 214 -14.40 -24.82 -2.68
CA ALA A 214 -14.03 -23.42 -2.84
C ALA A 214 -14.75 -22.75 -4.01
N LEU A 215 -14.86 -23.45 -5.16
CA LEU A 215 -15.60 -22.96 -6.32
C LEU A 215 -17.10 -22.90 -6.07
N LYS A 216 -17.65 -23.87 -5.33
CA LYS A 216 -19.04 -23.85 -4.92
C LYS A 216 -19.29 -22.69 -3.98
N GLU A 217 -18.47 -22.48 -2.96
CA GLU A 217 -18.64 -21.39 -1.99
C GLU A 217 -18.50 -20.01 -2.64
N ALA A 218 -17.53 -19.84 -3.54
CA ALA A 218 -17.41 -18.62 -4.34
C ALA A 218 -18.64 -18.34 -5.22
N LYS A 219 -19.36 -19.37 -5.68
CA LYS A 219 -20.62 -19.26 -6.45
C LYS A 219 -21.86 -19.17 -5.55
N GLU A 220 -21.88 -19.86 -4.42
CA GLU A 220 -23.02 -20.03 -3.51
C GLU A 220 -23.27 -18.75 -2.71
N GLN A 221 -22.27 -17.90 -2.49
CA GLN A 221 -22.48 -16.60 -1.84
C GLN A 221 -23.43 -15.68 -2.62
N VAL A 222 -23.54 -15.84 -3.95
CA VAL A 222 -24.59 -15.19 -4.76
C VAL A 222 -25.97 -15.80 -4.46
N LYS A 223 -26.03 -17.13 -4.32
CA LYS A 223 -27.27 -17.88 -4.02
C LYS A 223 -27.78 -17.64 -2.60
N ILE A 224 -26.91 -17.49 -1.61
CA ILE A 224 -27.26 -17.13 -0.22
C ILE A 224 -27.90 -15.74 -0.18
N LEU A 225 -27.43 -14.79 -0.98
CA LEU A 225 -28.05 -13.47 -1.08
C LEU A 225 -29.47 -13.56 -1.69
N VAL A 226 -29.63 -14.34 -2.76
CA VAL A 226 -30.94 -14.62 -3.39
C VAL A 226 -31.88 -15.31 -2.40
N GLU A 227 -31.40 -16.30 -1.65
CA GLU A 227 -32.20 -17.03 -0.66
C GLU A 227 -32.63 -16.14 0.52
N ASN A 228 -31.76 -15.23 0.98
CA ASN A 228 -32.10 -14.25 2.02
C ASN A 228 -33.13 -13.24 1.52
N MET A 229 -33.08 -12.82 0.25
CA MET A 229 -34.11 -11.98 -0.36
C MET A 229 -35.44 -12.71 -0.50
N CYS A 230 -35.42 -13.98 -0.93
CA CYS A 230 -36.63 -14.81 -1.01
C CYS A 230 -37.30 -14.99 0.35
N LYS A 231 -36.51 -15.16 1.43
CA LYS A 231 -37.02 -15.24 2.82
C LYS A 231 -37.63 -13.91 3.29
N LYS A 232 -37.02 -12.77 2.94
CA LYS A 232 -37.51 -11.44 3.32
C LYS A 232 -38.84 -11.09 2.63
N GLU A 233 -39.00 -11.49 1.38
CA GLU A 233 -40.21 -11.26 0.56
C GLU A 233 -41.23 -12.42 0.60
N ASN A 234 -41.00 -13.41 1.48
CA ASN A 234 -41.90 -14.54 1.74
C ASN A 234 -42.26 -15.39 0.50
N VAL A 235 -41.36 -15.46 -0.48
CA VAL A 235 -41.55 -16.28 -1.70
C VAL A 235 -41.23 -17.74 -1.38
N THR A 236 -42.28 -18.55 -1.27
CA THR A 236 -42.22 -19.95 -0.80
C THR A 236 -42.67 -20.93 -1.89
N GLU A 237 -42.42 -22.23 -1.69
CA GLU A 237 -42.87 -23.28 -2.61
C GLU A 237 -44.41 -23.33 -2.77
N LYS A 238 -45.17 -22.86 -1.77
CA LYS A 238 -46.64 -22.69 -1.89
C LYS A 238 -47.03 -21.67 -2.97
N LEU A 239 -46.21 -20.65 -3.20
CA LEU A 239 -46.42 -19.66 -4.26
C LEU A 239 -46.14 -20.29 -5.65
N LYS A 240 -45.17 -21.20 -5.72
CA LYS A 240 -44.84 -21.97 -6.93
C LYS A 240 -45.97 -22.91 -7.34
N GLU A 241 -46.64 -23.53 -6.36
CA GLU A 241 -47.82 -24.39 -6.57
C GLU A 241 -49.07 -23.61 -6.98
N ASN A 242 -49.28 -22.41 -6.42
CA ASN A 242 -50.47 -21.60 -6.71
C ASN A 242 -50.35 -20.73 -7.96
N ASN A 243 -49.15 -20.20 -8.28
CA ASN A 243 -48.91 -19.35 -9.45
C ASN A 243 -47.45 -19.43 -9.95
N GLN A 244 -47.18 -20.41 -10.79
CA GLN A 244 -45.84 -20.71 -11.29
C GLN A 244 -45.19 -19.56 -12.08
N MET A 245 -45.95 -18.80 -12.88
CA MET A 245 -45.40 -17.68 -13.66
C MET A 245 -44.93 -16.52 -12.78
N GLU A 246 -45.68 -16.21 -11.72
CA GLU A 246 -45.34 -15.16 -10.76
C GLU A 246 -44.11 -15.55 -9.92
N TRP A 247 -44.00 -16.82 -9.54
CA TRP A 247 -42.82 -17.36 -8.87
C TRP A 247 -41.57 -17.26 -9.76
N VAL A 248 -41.66 -17.64 -11.04
CA VAL A 248 -40.52 -17.54 -11.97
C VAL A 248 -40.12 -16.08 -12.20
N LYS A 249 -41.09 -15.16 -12.31
CA LYS A 249 -40.83 -13.73 -12.45
C LYS A 249 -40.14 -13.15 -11.22
N LEU A 250 -40.59 -13.50 -10.02
CA LEU A 250 -39.99 -13.07 -8.76
C LEU A 250 -38.59 -13.65 -8.57
N MET A 251 -38.37 -14.92 -8.89
CA MET A 251 -37.05 -15.56 -8.82
C MET A 251 -36.05 -14.93 -9.79
N ASN A 252 -36.47 -14.65 -11.03
CA ASN A 252 -35.63 -13.93 -11.99
C ASN A 252 -35.35 -12.50 -11.52
N ASN A 253 -36.36 -11.82 -10.96
CA ASN A 253 -36.19 -10.49 -10.40
C ASN A 253 -35.26 -10.47 -9.18
N PHE A 254 -35.39 -11.42 -8.25
CA PHE A 254 -34.48 -11.53 -7.10
C PHE A 254 -33.08 -11.96 -7.49
N LYS A 255 -32.93 -12.76 -8.54
CA LYS A 255 -31.61 -13.06 -9.09
C LYS A 255 -30.97 -11.79 -9.66
N ILE A 256 -31.71 -11.02 -10.46
CA ILE A 256 -31.25 -9.76 -11.01
C ILE A 256 -30.97 -8.74 -9.89
N ILE A 257 -31.84 -8.63 -8.89
CA ILE A 257 -31.68 -7.74 -7.73
C ILE A 257 -30.54 -8.20 -6.82
N ALA A 258 -30.31 -9.50 -6.63
CA ALA A 258 -29.18 -10.00 -5.87
C ALA A 258 -27.87 -9.76 -6.62
N GLU A 259 -27.85 -9.98 -7.93
CA GLU A 259 -26.74 -9.57 -8.78
C GLU A 259 -26.52 -8.04 -8.70
N GLU A 260 -27.60 -7.25 -8.73
CA GLU A 260 -27.57 -5.79 -8.64
C GLU A 260 -27.23 -5.25 -7.24
N ILE A 261 -27.58 -5.95 -6.16
CA ILE A 261 -27.26 -5.60 -4.76
C ILE A 261 -25.85 -6.03 -4.43
N VAL A 262 -25.40 -7.21 -4.88
CA VAL A 262 -23.96 -7.52 -4.89
C VAL A 262 -23.23 -6.40 -5.62
N GLU A 263 -23.69 -5.98 -6.80
CA GLU A 263 -23.08 -4.87 -7.53
C GLU A 263 -23.23 -3.50 -6.85
N LYS A 264 -24.34 -3.18 -6.15
CA LYS A 264 -24.63 -1.86 -5.54
C LYS A 264 -24.17 -1.70 -4.09
N GLU A 265 -24.33 -2.69 -3.21
CA GLU A 265 -23.75 -2.65 -1.85
C GLU A 265 -22.22 -2.71 -1.89
N LEU A 266 -21.61 -3.18 -2.99
CA LEU A 266 -20.17 -3.09 -3.27
C LEU A 266 -19.71 -1.70 -3.75
N ILE A 267 -20.64 -0.77 -4.08
CA ILE A 267 -20.35 0.60 -4.57
C ILE A 267 -20.54 1.66 -3.47
N PHE A 268 -21.08 1.34 -2.29
CA PHE A 268 -21.38 2.36 -1.26
C PHE A 268 -21.00 2.02 0.18
N CYS A 269 -20.23 0.95 0.43
CA CYS A 269 -19.76 0.57 1.77
C CYS A 269 -18.25 0.59 1.91
#